data_AF-A0AAD5V4E1-F1
#
_entry.id   AF-A0AAD5V4E1-F1
#
_cell.length_a   1.000
_cell.length_b   1.000
_cell.length_c   1.000
_cell.angle_alpha   90.00
_cell.angle_beta   90.00
_cell.angle_gamma   90.00
#
_symmetry.space_group_name_H-M   'P 1'
#
loop_
_entity.id
_entity.type
_entity.pdbx_description
1 polymer ?
#
loop_
_entity_poly.entity_id
_entity_poly.type
_entity_poly.pdbx_seq_one_letter_code
_entity_poly.pdbx_strand_id
1 'polypeptide(L)'
;MNFLKRAVFWTYNTTNMLQAMSFFPVSLYIAVFATSISSPLSATIVLALFNVSGVLGQIFIGYLSDVLPYPWIMFSSSLGSAIAAFLLWGFADTLTQVFAFAIIFGGLAGGFSSVSFAAASDSASPNPEQAPMAMGASALVKGLAAIIGPIISGILLESGKSSSIGSSGSYGKFGFGPVEIFVGSCAMATSVSSLAVAATRRLAA
;
A
#
# COMPACT_ATOMS: atom_id res chain seq x y z
N MET A 1 19.52 -19.78 9.31
CA MET A 1 18.64 -18.82 8.59
C MET A 1 19.27 -18.48 7.24
N ASN A 2 19.06 -19.31 6.23
CA ASN A 2 19.67 -19.11 4.90
C ASN A 2 18.90 -18.08 4.07
N PHE A 3 17.59 -17.91 4.33
CA PHE A 3 16.77 -16.91 3.64
C PHE A 3 17.27 -15.46 3.79
N LEU A 4 17.89 -15.11 4.93
CA LEU A 4 18.47 -13.77 5.17
C LEU A 4 19.65 -13.44 4.25
N LYS A 5 20.29 -14.44 3.64
CA LYS A 5 21.37 -14.23 2.68
C LYS A 5 20.86 -13.99 1.26
N ARG A 6 19.57 -14.21 0.99
CA ARG A 6 19.00 -14.10 -0.37
C ARG A 6 18.60 -12.65 -0.66
N ALA A 7 19.04 -12.14 -1.81
CA ALA A 7 18.69 -10.79 -2.26
C ALA A 7 17.17 -10.61 -2.49
N VAL A 8 16.47 -11.68 -2.89
CA VAL A 8 15.00 -11.70 -3.06
C VAL A 8 14.29 -11.35 -1.75
N PHE A 9 14.80 -11.84 -0.61
CA PHE A 9 14.21 -11.54 0.70
C PHE A 9 14.31 -10.05 1.02
N TRP A 10 15.49 -9.44 0.88
CA TRP A 10 15.68 -8.02 1.19
C TRP A 10 14.92 -7.11 0.24
N THR A 11 14.98 -7.37 -1.07
CA THR A 11 14.25 -6.57 -2.06
C THR A 11 12.73 -6.64 -1.85
N TYR A 12 12.19 -7.83 -1.52
CA TYR A 12 10.78 -7.96 -1.17
C TYR A 12 10.44 -7.20 0.12
N ASN A 13 11.26 -7.30 1.17
CA ASN A 13 11.01 -6.62 2.44
C ASN A 13 11.03 -5.08 2.30
N THR A 14 11.96 -4.54 1.53
CA THR A 14 11.97 -3.10 1.20
C THR A 14 10.70 -2.68 0.46
N THR A 15 10.27 -3.49 -0.52
CA THR A 15 9.05 -3.24 -1.29
C THR A 15 7.80 -3.28 -0.40
N ASN A 16 7.72 -4.29 0.47
CA ASN A 16 6.63 -4.49 1.43
C ASN A 16 6.59 -3.36 2.48
N MET A 17 7.75 -2.87 2.93
CA MET A 17 7.83 -1.73 3.84
C MET A 17 7.25 -0.47 3.21
N LEU A 18 7.65 -0.13 1.98
CA LEU A 18 7.12 1.02 1.24
C LEU A 18 5.61 0.90 1.01
N GLN A 19 5.15 -0.30 0.64
CA GLN A 19 3.73 -0.55 0.39
C GLN A 19 2.90 -0.37 1.67
N ALA A 20 3.41 -0.85 2.79
CA ALA A 20 2.79 -0.70 4.10
C ALA A 20 2.74 0.77 4.53
N MET A 21 3.83 1.52 4.32
CA MET A 21 3.87 2.97 4.59
C MET A 21 2.86 3.75 3.73
N SER A 22 2.48 3.25 2.56
CA SER A 22 1.40 3.82 1.75
C SER A 22 0.01 3.39 2.27
N PHE A 23 -0.19 2.11 2.58
CA PHE A 23 -1.49 1.55 2.90
C PHE A 23 -2.06 1.99 4.26
N PHE A 24 -1.23 1.96 5.32
CA PHE A 24 -1.71 2.19 6.68
C PHE A 24 -2.18 3.63 6.94
N PRO A 25 -1.51 4.68 6.44
CA PRO A 25 -2.04 6.03 6.51
C PRO A 25 -3.42 6.17 5.87
N VAL A 26 -3.62 5.59 4.68
CA VAL A 26 -4.93 5.63 4.02
C VAL A 26 -5.98 4.97 4.89
N SER A 27 -5.72 3.76 5.37
CA SER A 27 -6.65 3.04 6.24
C SER A 27 -7.04 3.84 7.50
N LEU A 28 -6.09 4.59 8.07
CA LEU A 28 -6.32 5.41 9.27
C LEU A 28 -7.08 6.71 8.95
N TYR A 29 -6.72 7.39 7.87
CA TYR A 29 -7.19 8.75 7.57
C TYR A 29 -8.39 8.82 6.63
N ILE A 30 -8.70 7.76 5.88
CA ILE A 30 -9.82 7.74 4.92
C ILE A 30 -11.17 8.08 5.59
N ALA A 31 -11.39 7.58 6.81
CA ALA A 31 -12.59 7.88 7.57
C ALA A 31 -12.62 9.35 8.01
N VAL A 32 -11.49 9.88 8.51
CA VAL A 32 -11.35 11.29 8.92
C VAL A 32 -11.57 12.24 7.74
N PHE A 33 -11.07 11.86 6.56
CA PHE A 33 -11.28 12.60 5.32
C PHE A 33 -12.77 12.61 4.93
N ALA A 34 -13.41 11.44 4.95
CA ALA A 34 -14.83 11.31 4.63
C ALA A 34 -15.76 12.06 5.61
N THR A 35 -15.43 12.10 6.92
CA THR A 35 -16.18 12.91 7.89
C THR A 35 -16.04 14.40 7.63
N SER A 36 -14.90 14.83 7.10
CA SER A 36 -14.65 16.25 6.76
C SER A 36 -15.47 16.72 5.56
N ILE A 37 -15.88 15.81 4.68
CA ILE A 37 -16.70 16.12 3.49
C ILE A 37 -18.20 16.10 3.80
N SER A 38 -18.66 15.10 4.57
CA SER A 38 -20.10 14.88 4.75
C SER A 38 -20.48 14.53 6.19
N SER A 39 -20.52 13.23 6.53
CA SER A 39 -21.10 12.76 7.78
C SER A 39 -20.37 11.54 8.35
N PRO A 40 -20.49 11.28 9.67
CA PRO A 40 -19.92 10.08 10.31
C PRO A 40 -20.37 8.77 9.66
N LEU A 41 -21.63 8.67 9.23
CA LEU A 41 -22.15 7.48 8.54
C LEU A 41 -21.38 7.21 7.25
N SER A 42 -21.09 8.27 6.48
CA SER A 42 -20.34 8.15 5.23
C SER A 42 -18.93 7.64 5.46
N ALA A 43 -18.26 8.10 6.53
CA ALA A 43 -16.94 7.62 6.89
C ALA A 43 -16.92 6.13 7.24
N THR A 44 -17.94 5.64 7.96
CA THR A 44 -18.10 4.21 8.23
C THR A 44 -18.30 3.41 6.93
N ILE A 45 -19.12 3.91 6.01
CA ILE A 45 -19.37 3.25 4.72
C ILE A 45 -18.08 3.21 3.88
N VAL A 46 -17.36 4.33 3.78
CA VAL A 46 -16.08 4.40 3.06
C VAL A 46 -15.10 3.37 3.61
N LEU A 47 -14.94 3.30 4.94
CA LEU A 47 -14.03 2.36 5.58
C LEU A 47 -14.49 0.91 5.41
N ALA A 48 -15.79 0.64 5.43
CA ALA A 48 -16.33 -0.69 5.15
C ALA A 48 -16.03 -1.11 3.70
N LEU A 49 -16.26 -0.22 2.73
CA LEU A 49 -15.94 -0.47 1.32
C LEU A 49 -14.43 -0.70 1.11
N PHE A 50 -13.58 0.07 1.79
CA PHE A 50 -12.14 -0.11 1.77
C PHE A 50 -11.73 -1.52 2.23
N ASN A 51 -12.30 -2.00 3.33
CA ASN A 51 -11.96 -3.33 3.86
C ASN A 51 -12.54 -4.45 2.99
N VAL A 52 -13.80 -4.35 2.55
CA VAL A 52 -14.44 -5.35 1.68
C VAL A 52 -13.70 -5.45 0.35
N SER A 53 -13.40 -4.31 -0.29
CA SER A 53 -12.60 -4.30 -1.52
C SER A 53 -11.22 -4.90 -1.29
N GLY A 54 -10.58 -4.63 -0.14
CA GLY A 54 -9.32 -5.26 0.25
C GLY A 54 -9.39 -6.79 0.31
N VAL A 55 -10.45 -7.35 0.89
CA VAL A 55 -10.66 -8.81 0.92
C VAL A 55 -10.84 -9.37 -0.50
N LEU A 56 -11.69 -8.74 -1.32
CA LEU A 56 -11.89 -9.14 -2.71
C LEU A 56 -10.58 -9.05 -3.52
N GLY A 57 -9.80 -8.00 -3.28
CA GLY A 57 -8.49 -7.78 -3.85
C GLY A 57 -7.49 -8.86 -3.44
N GLN A 58 -7.51 -9.31 -2.18
CA GLN A 58 -6.68 -10.41 -1.70
C GLN A 58 -7.00 -11.73 -2.38
N ILE A 59 -8.28 -12.02 -2.59
CA ILE A 59 -8.73 -13.22 -3.32
C ILE A 59 -8.25 -13.14 -4.78
N PHE A 60 -8.49 -12.01 -5.44
CA PHE A 60 -8.12 -11.82 -6.85
C PHE A 60 -6.61 -11.84 -7.08
N ILE A 61 -5.85 -11.02 -6.34
CA ILE A 61 -4.38 -10.98 -6.43
C ILE A 61 -3.75 -12.29 -5.97
N GLY A 62 -4.34 -12.97 -4.98
CA GLY A 62 -3.94 -14.31 -4.56
C GLY A 62 -4.03 -15.29 -5.72
N TYR A 63 -5.21 -15.39 -6.34
CA TYR A 63 -5.41 -16.22 -7.53
C TYR A 63 -4.43 -15.86 -8.66
N LEU A 64 -4.26 -14.56 -8.95
CA LEU A 64 -3.30 -14.12 -9.96
C LEU A 64 -1.87 -14.56 -9.63
N SER A 65 -1.48 -14.53 -8.35
CA SER A 65 -0.13 -14.90 -7.91
C SER A 65 0.17 -16.40 -8.08
N ASP A 66 -0.86 -17.23 -8.16
CA ASP A 66 -0.72 -18.66 -8.45
C ASP A 66 -0.53 -18.93 -9.95
N VAL A 67 -1.11 -18.09 -10.82
CA VAL A 67 -1.06 -18.28 -12.29
C VAL A 67 -0.04 -17.41 -13.03
N LEU A 68 0.38 -16.30 -12.43
CA LEU A 68 1.30 -15.32 -13.02
C LEU A 68 2.48 -15.02 -12.08
N PRO A 69 3.63 -14.55 -12.62
CA PRO A 69 4.76 -14.17 -11.77
C PRO A 69 4.41 -12.99 -10.87
N TYR A 70 4.45 -13.22 -9.55
CA TYR A 70 4.09 -12.22 -8.54
C TYR A 70 4.76 -10.83 -8.64
N PRO A 71 6.00 -10.65 -9.12
CA PRO A 71 6.60 -9.30 -9.23
C PRO A 71 5.85 -8.39 -10.21
N TRP A 72 5.26 -8.94 -11.26
CA TRP A 72 4.45 -8.17 -12.21
C TRP A 72 3.12 -7.75 -11.61
N ILE A 73 2.55 -8.60 -10.75
CA ILE A 73 1.31 -8.31 -10.01
C ILE A 73 1.57 -7.24 -8.95
N MET A 74 2.70 -7.33 -8.24
CA MET A 74 3.15 -6.27 -7.33
C MET A 74 3.29 -4.94 -8.08
N PHE A 75 3.97 -4.93 -9.22
CA PHE A 75 4.17 -3.74 -10.03
C PHE A 75 2.83 -3.10 -10.46
N SER A 76 1.94 -3.89 -11.06
CA SER A 76 0.66 -3.38 -11.58
C SER A 76 -0.27 -2.91 -10.46
N SER A 77 -0.35 -3.66 -9.36
CA SER A 77 -1.18 -3.32 -8.21
C SER A 77 -0.70 -2.05 -7.51
N SER A 78 0.60 -1.95 -7.23
CA SER A 78 1.17 -0.76 -6.59
C SER A 78 1.11 0.46 -7.51
N LEU A 79 1.25 0.28 -8.84
CA LEU A 79 1.15 1.39 -9.79
C LEU A 79 -0.27 1.94 -9.85
N GLY A 80 -1.27 1.05 -9.93
CA GLY A 80 -2.67 1.45 -9.85
C GLY A 80 -3.01 2.12 -8.51
N SER A 81 -2.42 1.65 -7.42
CA SER A 81 -2.58 2.26 -6.09
C SER A 81 -1.97 3.65 -6.03
N ALA A 82 -0.79 3.86 -6.63
CA ALA A 82 -0.15 5.18 -6.72
C ALA A 82 -0.99 6.16 -7.53
N ILE A 83 -1.50 5.72 -8.69
CA ILE A 83 -2.37 6.53 -9.54
C ILE A 83 -3.66 6.88 -8.79
N ALA A 84 -4.26 5.93 -8.08
CA ALA A 84 -5.45 6.17 -7.28
C ALA A 84 -5.18 7.17 -6.14
N ALA A 85 -4.04 7.07 -5.46
CA ALA A 85 -3.66 8.01 -4.40
C ALA A 85 -3.45 9.43 -4.95
N PHE A 86 -2.71 9.60 -6.05
CA PHE A 86 -2.46 10.92 -6.62
C PHE A 86 -3.71 11.54 -7.28
N LEU A 87 -4.50 10.75 -8.01
CA LEU A 87 -5.61 11.30 -8.80
C LEU A 87 -6.93 11.28 -8.04
N LEU A 88 -7.32 10.12 -7.49
CA LEU A 88 -8.64 9.98 -6.88
C LEU A 88 -8.68 10.57 -5.48
N TRP A 89 -7.64 10.35 -4.67
CA TRP A 89 -7.58 10.94 -3.33
C TRP A 89 -7.09 12.37 -3.38
N GLY A 90 -6.00 12.64 -4.11
CA GLY A 90 -5.42 13.96 -4.27
C GLY A 90 -6.38 15.06 -4.73
N PHE A 91 -7.30 14.73 -5.64
CA PHE A 91 -8.32 15.64 -6.18
C PHE A 91 -9.74 15.31 -5.66
N ALA A 92 -9.87 14.55 -4.58
CA ALA A 92 -11.18 14.23 -4.01
C ALA A 92 -11.85 15.50 -3.47
N ASP A 93 -12.97 15.87 -4.10
CA ASP A 93 -13.88 16.91 -3.63
C ASP A 93 -15.20 16.31 -3.16
N THR A 94 -15.62 15.24 -3.84
CA THR A 94 -16.92 14.61 -3.62
C THR A 94 -16.80 13.26 -2.94
N LEU A 95 -17.86 12.90 -2.21
CA LEU A 95 -17.99 11.60 -1.54
C LEU A 95 -17.88 10.43 -2.53
N THR A 96 -18.39 10.60 -3.74
CA THR A 96 -18.29 9.60 -4.82
C THR A 96 -16.84 9.31 -5.21
N GLN A 97 -15.99 10.34 -5.29
CA GLN A 97 -14.55 10.14 -5.55
C GLN A 97 -13.87 9.39 -4.41
N VAL A 98 -14.23 9.68 -3.16
CA VAL A 98 -13.70 8.97 -1.98
C VAL A 98 -14.14 7.50 -1.97
N PHE A 99 -15.38 7.19 -2.34
CA PHE A 99 -15.83 5.81 -2.50
C PHE A 99 -15.07 5.08 -3.61
N ALA A 100 -14.91 5.72 -4.77
CA ALA A 100 -14.14 5.14 -5.87
C ALA A 100 -12.67 4.88 -5.46
N PHE A 101 -12.05 5.84 -4.78
CA PHE A 101 -10.71 5.69 -4.22
C PHE A 101 -10.63 4.53 -3.22
N ALA A 102 -11.57 4.46 -2.27
CA ALA A 102 -11.58 3.40 -1.27
C ALA A 102 -11.68 2.00 -1.88
N ILE A 103 -12.51 1.84 -2.93
CA ILE A 103 -12.66 0.55 -3.62
C ILE A 103 -11.40 0.20 -4.42
N ILE A 104 -10.88 1.14 -5.22
CA ILE A 104 -9.75 0.89 -6.11
C ILE A 104 -8.46 0.70 -5.29
N PHE A 105 -8.15 1.66 -4.42
CA PHE A 105 -6.95 1.58 -3.58
C PHE A 105 -7.05 0.46 -2.56
N GLY A 106 -8.21 0.28 -1.91
CA GLY A 106 -8.44 -0.81 -0.96
C GLY A 106 -8.22 -2.17 -1.60
N GLY A 107 -8.79 -2.40 -2.78
CA GLY A 107 -8.61 -3.65 -3.53
C GLY A 107 -7.17 -3.90 -3.98
N LEU A 108 -6.52 -2.91 -4.59
CA LEU A 108 -5.15 -3.08 -5.10
C LEU A 108 -4.13 -3.19 -3.95
N ALA A 109 -4.06 -2.17 -3.09
CA ALA A 109 -3.07 -2.13 -2.01
C ALA A 109 -3.37 -3.15 -0.90
N GLY A 110 -4.64 -3.46 -0.62
CA GLY A 110 -5.02 -4.53 0.30
C GLY A 110 -4.66 -5.91 -0.24
N GLY A 111 -4.90 -6.15 -1.53
CA GLY A 111 -4.61 -7.41 -2.19
C GLY A 111 -3.13 -7.71 -2.38
N PHE A 112 -2.26 -6.70 -2.41
CA PHE A 112 -0.80 -6.87 -2.43
C PHE A 112 -0.30 -7.83 -1.32
N SER A 113 -0.97 -7.85 -0.16
CA SER A 113 -0.57 -8.70 0.96
C SER A 113 -0.61 -10.20 0.64
N SER A 114 -1.42 -10.63 -0.33
CA SER A 114 -1.48 -12.04 -0.78
C SER A 114 -0.18 -12.50 -1.46
N VAL A 115 0.63 -11.59 -1.99
CA VAL A 115 1.92 -11.92 -2.62
C VAL A 115 2.95 -12.41 -1.61
N SER A 116 2.76 -12.12 -0.33
CA SER A 116 3.70 -12.49 0.74
C SER A 116 3.97 -13.99 0.84
N PHE A 117 2.98 -14.84 0.52
CA PHE A 117 3.15 -16.29 0.50
C PHE A 117 4.11 -16.76 -0.60
N ALA A 118 3.94 -16.24 -1.82
CA ALA A 118 4.82 -16.54 -2.95
C ALA A 118 6.24 -15.99 -2.72
N ALA A 119 6.35 -14.78 -2.15
CA ALA A 119 7.65 -14.18 -1.84
C ALA A 119 8.39 -14.90 -0.70
N ALA A 120 7.68 -15.38 0.32
CA ALA A 120 8.27 -16.12 1.43
C ALA A 120 8.75 -17.51 1.02
N SER A 121 7.96 -18.22 0.20
CA SER A 121 8.36 -19.52 -0.36
C SER A 121 9.58 -19.39 -1.28
N ASP A 122 9.61 -18.38 -2.15
CA ASP A 122 10.79 -18.08 -2.94
C ASP A 122 11.97 -17.76 -2.02
N SER A 123 11.81 -16.83 -1.08
CA SER A 123 12.82 -16.42 -0.08
C SER A 123 13.45 -17.59 0.68
N ALA A 124 12.70 -18.65 0.93
CA ALA A 124 13.14 -19.81 1.68
C ALA A 124 13.78 -20.91 0.81
N SER A 125 13.56 -20.91 -0.50
CA SER A 125 14.12 -21.93 -1.41
C SER A 125 15.65 -22.01 -1.31
N PRO A 126 16.25 -23.22 -1.18
CA PRO A 126 15.64 -24.56 -1.29
C PRO A 126 15.14 -25.19 0.02
N ASN A 127 15.13 -24.44 1.14
CA ASN A 127 14.79 -24.92 2.48
C ASN A 127 13.37 -24.45 2.88
N PRO A 128 12.30 -25.10 2.40
CA PRO A 128 10.92 -24.64 2.60
C PRO A 128 10.51 -24.56 4.08
N GLU A 129 11.19 -25.27 4.98
CA GLU A 129 10.93 -25.16 6.43
C GLU A 129 11.20 -23.75 6.99
N GLN A 130 11.95 -22.92 6.25
CA GLN A 130 12.25 -21.53 6.62
C GLN A 130 11.21 -20.52 6.10
N ALA A 131 10.25 -20.93 5.26
CA ALA A 131 9.25 -20.02 4.70
C ALA A 131 8.37 -19.34 5.76
N PRO A 132 7.90 -20.03 6.83
CA PRO A 132 7.18 -19.37 7.92
C PRO A 132 8.04 -18.32 8.65
N MET A 133 9.35 -18.58 8.80
CA MET A 133 10.27 -17.61 9.42
C MET A 133 10.47 -16.38 8.54
N ALA A 134 10.62 -16.55 7.23
CA ALA A 134 10.74 -15.46 6.27
C ALA A 134 9.46 -14.60 6.22
N MET A 135 8.30 -15.25 6.29
CA MET A 135 7.00 -14.56 6.39
C MET A 135 6.87 -13.79 7.71
N GLY A 136 7.26 -14.40 8.83
CA GLY A 136 7.29 -13.75 10.14
C GLY A 136 8.19 -12.51 10.16
N ALA A 137 9.39 -12.61 9.58
CA ALA A 137 10.28 -11.46 9.43
C ALA A 137 9.65 -10.35 8.56
N SER A 138 8.97 -10.73 7.48
CA SER A 138 8.26 -9.77 6.62
C SER A 138 7.08 -9.10 7.31
N ALA A 139 6.38 -9.83 8.20
CA ALA A 139 5.31 -9.29 9.03
C ALA A 139 5.84 -8.30 10.06
N LEU A 140 7.01 -8.55 10.65
CA LEU A 140 7.68 -7.59 11.54
C LEU A 140 8.01 -6.28 10.81
N VAL A 141 8.60 -6.36 9.60
CA VAL A 141 8.88 -5.19 8.77
C VAL A 141 7.59 -4.42 8.44
N LYS A 142 6.52 -5.14 8.07
CA LYS A 142 5.20 -4.55 7.81
C LYS A 142 4.63 -3.86 9.06
N GLY A 143 4.81 -4.45 10.24
CA GLY A 143 4.38 -3.88 11.52
C GLY A 143 5.10 -2.59 11.86
N LEU A 144 6.42 -2.52 11.66
CA LEU A 144 7.18 -1.28 11.83
C LEU A 144 6.68 -0.18 10.87
N ALA A 145 6.44 -0.54 9.60
CA ALA A 145 5.86 0.40 8.63
C ALA A 145 4.44 0.86 9.01
N ALA A 146 3.65 0.02 9.67
CA ALA A 146 2.32 0.36 10.17
C ALA A 146 2.33 1.40 11.30
N ILE A 147 3.47 1.54 11.99
CA ILE A 147 3.67 2.55 13.03
C ILE A 147 4.26 3.82 12.40
N ILE A 148 5.35 3.66 11.64
CA ILE A 148 6.10 4.79 11.06
C ILE A 148 5.26 5.55 10.03
N GLY A 149 4.54 4.84 9.14
CA GLY A 149 3.73 5.45 8.09
C GLY A 149 2.70 6.44 8.64
N PRO A 150 1.83 6.03 9.57
CA PRO A 150 0.87 6.94 10.21
C PRO A 150 1.50 8.08 11.02
N ILE A 151 2.63 7.86 11.71
CA ILE A 151 3.33 8.94 12.44
C ILE A 151 3.79 10.03 11.46
N ILE A 152 4.47 9.63 10.38
CA ILE A 152 4.92 10.57 9.34
C ILE A 152 3.70 11.28 8.72
N SER A 153 2.64 10.53 8.43
CA SER A 153 1.40 11.09 7.85
C SER A 153 0.69 12.06 8.79
N GLY A 154 0.73 11.83 10.11
CA GLY A 154 0.19 12.76 11.10
C GLY A 154 0.99 14.07 11.16
N ILE A 155 2.32 13.99 11.13
CA ILE A 155 3.19 15.18 11.07
C ILE A 155 2.95 15.96 9.77
N LEU A 156 2.80 15.23 8.65
CA LEU A 156 2.51 15.81 7.34
C LEU A 156 1.12 16.46 7.29
N LEU A 157 0.12 15.87 7.94
CA LEU A 157 -1.22 16.43 8.04
C LEU A 157 -1.21 17.74 8.84
N GLU A 158 -0.51 17.78 9.97
CA GLU A 158 -0.38 18.99 10.79
C GLU A 158 0.37 20.10 10.05
N SER A 159 1.44 19.73 9.33
CA SER A 159 2.16 20.65 8.44
C SER A 159 1.26 21.15 7.31
N GLY A 160 0.42 20.25 6.76
CA GLY A 160 -0.54 20.54 5.70
C GLY A 160 -1.57 21.59 6.09
N LYS A 161 -2.10 21.53 7.31
CA LYS A 161 -3.03 22.53 7.86
C LYS A 161 -2.43 23.94 7.94
N SER A 162 -1.11 24.04 8.12
CA SER A 162 -0.39 25.31 8.22
C SER A 162 0.20 25.79 6.88
N SER A 163 0.18 24.94 5.87
CA SER A 163 0.78 25.20 4.55
C SER A 163 -0.25 25.70 3.54
N SER A 164 0.20 26.49 2.56
CA SER A 164 -0.63 26.94 1.41
C SER A 164 -0.91 25.83 0.38
N ILE A 165 -0.52 24.58 0.65
CA ILE A 165 -0.87 23.41 -0.16
C ILE A 165 -2.36 23.15 0.05
N GLY A 166 -3.20 23.83 -0.74
CA GLY A 166 -4.66 23.79 -0.66
C GLY A 166 -5.34 25.16 -0.61
N SER A 167 -4.61 26.26 -0.45
CA SER A 167 -5.20 27.62 -0.38
C SER A 167 -5.50 28.24 -1.76
N SER A 168 -5.06 27.62 -2.86
CA SER A 168 -5.26 28.15 -4.22
C SER A 168 -5.42 27.08 -5.32
N GLY A 169 -5.41 25.79 -4.99
CA GLY A 169 -5.47 24.68 -5.96
C GLY A 169 -6.42 23.56 -5.54
N SER A 170 -6.96 22.82 -6.51
CA SER A 170 -7.93 21.73 -6.32
C SER A 170 -7.36 20.45 -5.66
N TYR A 171 -6.09 20.47 -5.25
CA TYR A 171 -5.35 19.31 -4.74
C TYR A 171 -5.07 19.45 -3.24
N GLY A 172 -5.19 18.37 -2.47
CA GLY A 172 -4.77 18.36 -1.07
C GLY A 172 -5.73 19.04 -0.10
N LYS A 173 -7.03 18.78 -0.25
CA LYS A 173 -8.07 19.41 0.59
C LYS A 173 -7.93 19.02 2.06
N PHE A 174 -8.40 19.92 2.93
CA PHE A 174 -8.40 19.75 4.40
C PHE A 174 -7.00 19.49 5.00
N GLY A 175 -5.93 19.92 4.31
CA GLY A 175 -4.55 19.71 4.74
C GLY A 175 -3.98 18.33 4.43
N PHE A 176 -4.70 17.47 3.70
CA PHE A 176 -4.25 16.12 3.34
C PHE A 176 -3.24 16.08 2.19
N GLY A 177 -3.00 17.19 1.49
CA GLY A 177 -2.08 17.24 0.34
C GLY A 177 -0.70 16.61 0.59
N PRO A 178 0.01 16.97 1.67
CA PRO A 178 1.29 16.34 2.00
C PRO A 178 1.18 14.83 2.28
N VAL A 179 0.07 14.39 2.87
CA VAL A 179 -0.19 12.96 3.16
C VAL A 179 -0.45 12.18 1.88
N GLU A 180 -1.27 12.72 0.98
CA GLU A 180 -1.57 12.12 -0.32
C GLU A 180 -0.31 11.99 -1.18
N ILE A 181 0.54 13.02 -1.21
CA ILE A 181 1.82 13.00 -1.92
C ILE A 181 2.73 11.93 -1.33
N PHE A 182 2.82 11.85 0.00
CA PHE A 182 3.62 10.84 0.68
C PHE A 182 3.14 9.42 0.35
N VAL A 183 1.84 9.16 0.49
CA VAL A 183 1.22 7.86 0.20
C VAL A 183 1.42 7.46 -1.26
N GLY A 184 1.16 8.38 -2.19
CA GLY A 184 1.35 8.15 -3.62
C GLY A 184 2.81 7.91 -3.99
N SER A 185 3.73 8.66 -3.38
CA SER A 185 5.18 8.49 -3.59
C SER A 185 5.67 7.14 -3.07
N CYS A 186 5.21 6.73 -1.88
CA CYS A 186 5.50 5.40 -1.33
C CYS A 186 4.95 4.29 -2.24
N ALA A 187 3.72 4.42 -2.74
CA ALA A 187 3.13 3.44 -3.66
C ALA A 187 3.90 3.37 -4.99
N MET A 188 4.31 4.52 -5.55
CA MET A 188 5.12 4.56 -6.78
C MET A 188 6.50 3.94 -6.55
N ALA A 189 7.13 4.22 -5.40
CA ALA A 189 8.38 3.58 -5.01
C ALA A 189 8.22 2.06 -4.83
N THR A 190 7.08 1.59 -4.33
CA THR A 190 6.73 0.15 -4.32
C THR A 190 6.66 -0.42 -5.73
N SER A 191 6.05 0.28 -6.69
CA SER A 191 6.04 -0.19 -8.09
C SER A 191 7.46 -0.33 -8.63
N VAL A 192 8.30 0.70 -8.48
CA VAL A 192 9.69 0.65 -8.97
C VAL A 192 10.49 -0.46 -8.29
N SER A 193 10.37 -0.62 -6.97
CA SER A 193 11.06 -1.68 -6.23
C SER A 193 10.55 -3.09 -6.56
N SER A 194 9.30 -3.23 -7.01
CA SER A 194 8.77 -4.50 -7.54
C SER A 194 9.53 -4.98 -8.79
N LEU A 195 10.05 -4.06 -9.61
CA LEU A 195 10.93 -4.40 -10.73
C LEU A 195 12.29 -4.91 -10.26
N ALA A 196 12.81 -4.37 -9.15
CA ALA A 196 14.03 -4.88 -8.53
C ALA A 196 13.82 -6.30 -7.98
N VAL A 197 12.64 -6.61 -7.42
CA VAL A 197 12.27 -7.98 -7.05
C VAL A 197 12.24 -8.89 -8.28
N ALA A 198 11.69 -8.44 -9.41
CA ALA A 198 11.71 -9.22 -10.64
C ALA A 198 13.15 -9.53 -11.11
N ALA A 199 14.06 -8.56 -11.01
CA ALA A 199 15.46 -8.71 -11.38
C ALA A 199 16.20 -9.69 -10.44
N THR A 200 16.06 -9.54 -9.11
CA THR A 200 16.75 -10.43 -8.15
C THR A 200 16.26 -11.86 -8.21
N ARG A 201 14.98 -12.09 -8.51
CA ARG A 201 14.45 -13.44 -8.73
C ARG A 201 15.05 -14.10 -9.97
N ARG A 202 15.20 -13.37 -11.08
CA ARG A 202 15.82 -13.89 -12.31
C ARG A 202 17.30 -14.25 -12.11
N LEU A 203 18.00 -13.56 -11.21
CA LEU A 203 19.40 -13.85 -10.88
C LEU A 203 19.56 -15.02 -9.90
N ALA A 204 18.48 -15.41 -9.21
CA ALA A 204 18.46 -16.47 -8.21
C ALA A 204 17.84 -17.79 -8.72
N ALA A 205 17.28 -17.79 -9.92
CA ALA A 205 16.75 -18.95 -10.64
C ALA A 205 17.82 -19.51 -11.58
#